data_AF-B2J6P5-F1
#
_entry.id   AF-B2J6P5-F1
#
_cell.length_a   1.000
_cell.length_b   1.000
_cell.length_c   1.000
_cell.angle_alpha   90.00
_cell.angle_beta   90.00
_cell.angle_gamma   90.00
#
_symmetry.space_group_name_H-M   'P 1'
#
loop_
_entity.id
_entity.type
_entity.pdbx_description
1 polymer ?
#
loop_
_entity_poly.entity_id
_entity_poly.type
_entity_poly.pdbx_seq_one_letter_code
_entity_poly.pdbx_strand_id
1 'polypeptide(L)'
;MFDPSEAYILTKTGSKGSKSYQVIIVTPFQDFPLLSHLSYEQNQEFTLKTNDFINSNKTSLFVQQNQRNYLFFLSLSILIIMAIAAFFATSPVTTCTFYKSIDKVFIERKSLRGNQVIEHPLENILCFDIQEKQYKYSKLYRAVIVLKSFKEIPINPQYTDERSVRYAVSRILLFLKL
;
A
#
# COMPACT_ATOMS: atom_id res chain seq x y z
N MET A 1 -1.90 -38.85 32.12
CA MET A 1 -2.24 -37.88 33.18
C MET A 1 -1.20 -36.78 33.10
N PHE A 2 -1.62 -35.53 32.92
CA PHE A 2 -0.71 -34.39 32.82
C PHE A 2 -0.36 -33.95 34.24
N ASP A 3 0.84 -34.30 34.70
CA ASP A 3 1.32 -34.00 36.06
C ASP A 3 2.53 -33.05 35.93
N PRO A 4 2.31 -31.72 36.00
CA PRO A 4 3.37 -30.75 35.81
C PRO A 4 4.30 -30.71 37.04
N SER A 5 5.61 -30.86 36.82
CA SER A 5 6.59 -30.83 37.90
C SER A 5 7.23 -29.46 38.10
N GLU A 6 7.54 -28.77 37.01
CA GLU A 6 8.19 -27.46 37.02
C GLU A 6 7.97 -26.73 35.69
N ALA A 7 8.03 -25.41 35.72
CA ALA A 7 8.11 -24.55 34.55
C ALA A 7 9.43 -23.76 34.54
N TYR A 8 10.04 -23.61 33.36
CA TYR A 8 11.24 -22.80 33.16
C TYR A 8 11.23 -22.07 31.81
N ILE A 9 12.12 -21.09 31.64
CA ILE A 9 12.28 -20.35 30.38
C ILE A 9 13.35 -21.01 29.52
N LEU A 10 12.96 -21.49 28.34
CA LEU A 10 13.89 -21.85 27.29
C LEU A 10 14.27 -20.62 26.46
N THR A 11 15.57 -20.36 26.35
CA THR A 11 16.11 -19.34 25.44
C THR A 11 16.45 -19.98 24.10
N LYS A 12 15.86 -19.47 23.02
CA LYS A 12 16.16 -19.87 21.64
C LYS A 12 16.96 -18.76 20.96
N THR A 13 18.12 -19.12 20.41
CA THR A 13 18.98 -18.19 19.66
C THR A 13 18.76 -18.38 18.17
N GLY A 14 18.32 -17.34 17.48
CA GLY A 14 18.11 -17.33 16.03
C GLY A 14 19.40 -17.07 15.25
N SER A 15 19.35 -17.30 13.94
CA SER A 15 20.49 -17.22 13.01
C SER A 15 21.17 -15.85 12.91
N LYS A 16 20.55 -14.78 13.44
CA LYS A 16 21.11 -13.41 13.48
C LYS A 16 21.40 -12.92 14.89
N GLY A 17 21.52 -13.82 15.87
CA GLY A 17 21.73 -13.47 17.28
C GLY A 17 20.48 -12.93 17.99
N SER A 18 19.30 -13.00 17.35
CA SER A 18 18.03 -12.71 18.00
C SER A 18 17.75 -13.76 19.07
N LYS A 19 17.35 -13.32 20.27
CA LYS A 19 16.92 -14.21 21.35
C LYS A 19 15.41 -14.20 21.44
N SER A 20 14.79 -15.38 21.43
CA SER A 20 13.40 -15.56 21.82
C SER A 20 13.32 -16.42 23.07
N TYR A 21 12.28 -16.18 23.87
CA TYR A 21 12.07 -16.84 25.15
C TYR A 21 10.74 -17.55 25.10
N GLN A 22 10.71 -18.78 25.60
CA GLN A 22 9.53 -19.61 25.61
C GLN A 22 9.45 -20.32 26.95
N VAL A 23 8.27 -20.33 27.56
CA VAL A 23 8.07 -21.06 28.81
C VAL A 23 7.82 -22.53 28.48
N ILE A 24 8.46 -23.43 29.19
CA ILE A 24 8.27 -24.88 29.04
C ILE A 24 7.75 -25.41 30.37
N ILE A 25 6.65 -26.16 30.33
CA ILE A 25 6.18 -26.97 31.46
C ILE A 25 6.72 -28.38 31.29
N VAL A 26 7.46 -28.86 32.28
CA VAL A 26 7.97 -30.23 32.33
C VAL A 26 6.91 -31.13 32.93
N THR A 27 6.70 -32.27 32.30
CA THR A 27 5.93 -33.38 32.87
C THR A 27 6.78 -34.66 32.81
N PRO A 28 6.44 -35.72 33.56
CA PRO A 28 7.17 -36.99 33.53
C PRO A 28 7.29 -37.65 32.14
N PHE A 29 6.47 -37.23 31.18
CA PHE A 29 6.39 -37.85 29.86
C PHE A 29 6.87 -36.93 28.74
N GLN A 30 6.71 -35.60 28.88
CA GLN A 30 7.05 -34.65 27.83
C GLN A 30 7.15 -33.21 28.33
N ASP A 31 7.95 -32.41 27.62
CA ASP A 31 8.02 -30.96 27.75
C ASP A 31 6.95 -30.28 26.89
N PHE A 32 6.15 -29.41 27.51
CA PHE A 32 5.06 -28.68 26.87
C PHE A 32 5.42 -27.21 26.73
N PRO A 33 5.77 -26.76 25.51
CA PRO A 33 6.05 -25.37 25.25
C PRO A 33 4.77 -24.53 25.33
N LEU A 34 4.80 -23.49 26.15
CA LEU A 34 3.78 -22.45 26.25
C LEU A 34 4.35 -21.11 25.76
N LEU A 35 3.50 -20.28 25.14
CA LEU A 35 3.74 -18.85 24.90
C LEU A 35 5.09 -18.51 24.23
N SER A 36 5.11 -18.39 22.90
CA SER A 36 6.34 -18.13 22.12
C SER A 36 6.68 -16.66 21.86
N HIS A 37 5.88 -15.70 22.36
CA HIS A 37 5.93 -14.30 21.93
C HIS A 37 5.83 -13.27 23.07
N LEU A 38 6.24 -13.64 24.28
CA LEU A 38 6.31 -12.72 25.42
C LEU A 38 7.74 -12.17 25.61
N SER A 39 7.85 -11.02 26.28
CA SER A 39 9.15 -10.51 26.72
C SER A 39 9.77 -11.46 27.77
N TYR A 40 11.08 -11.33 28.02
CA TYR A 40 11.75 -12.11 29.06
C TYR A 40 11.10 -11.91 30.43
N GLU A 41 10.83 -10.66 30.81
CA GLU A 41 10.18 -10.30 32.08
C GLU A 41 8.79 -10.92 32.22
N GLN A 42 7.98 -10.87 31.15
CA GLN A 42 6.65 -11.48 31.11
C GLN A 42 6.73 -13.01 31.24
N ASN A 43 7.71 -13.63 30.59
CA ASN A 43 7.95 -15.07 30.73
C ASN A 43 8.43 -15.43 32.14
N GLN A 44 9.22 -14.58 32.80
CA GLN A 44 9.66 -14.79 34.17
C GLN A 44 8.49 -14.69 35.14
N GLU A 45 7.66 -13.66 35.04
CA GLU A 45 6.46 -13.52 35.86
C GLU A 45 5.50 -14.70 35.66
N PHE A 46 5.31 -15.14 34.41
CA PHE A 46 4.48 -16.29 34.08
C PHE A 46 5.05 -17.60 34.64
N THR A 47 6.37 -17.79 34.55
CA THR A 47 7.05 -18.97 35.10
C THR A 47 6.88 -19.04 36.62
N LEU A 48 7.08 -17.92 37.32
CA LEU A 48 6.86 -17.83 38.78
C LEU A 48 5.41 -18.18 39.14
N LYS A 49 4.42 -17.58 38.47
CA LYS A 49 3.01 -17.88 38.70
C LYS A 49 2.66 -19.35 38.43
N THR A 50 3.31 -19.97 37.45
CA THR A 50 3.10 -21.38 37.10
C THR A 50 3.72 -22.30 38.15
N ASN A 51 4.94 -22.02 38.60
CA ASN A 51 5.60 -22.79 39.66
C ASN A 51 4.88 -22.63 41.01
N ASP A 52 4.40 -21.43 41.33
CA ASP A 52 3.55 -21.19 42.51
C ASP A 52 2.26 -21.99 42.42
N PHE A 53 1.67 -22.13 41.22
CA PHE A 53 0.48 -22.95 41.01
C PHE A 53 0.77 -24.42 41.25
N ILE A 54 1.81 -24.97 40.60
CA ILE A 54 2.24 -26.38 40.72
C ILE A 54 2.50 -26.77 42.19
N ASN A 55 3.18 -25.91 42.95
CA ASN A 55 3.55 -26.18 44.33
C ASN A 55 2.48 -25.81 45.36
N SER A 56 1.28 -25.42 44.92
CA SER A 56 0.19 -25.00 45.81
C SER A 56 -1.05 -25.89 45.70
N ASN A 57 -1.93 -25.83 46.69
CA ASN A 57 -3.23 -26.51 46.67
C ASN A 57 -4.28 -25.81 45.77
N LYS A 58 -3.87 -24.95 44.84
CA LYS A 58 -4.80 -24.25 43.94
C LYS A 58 -5.37 -25.25 42.93
N THR A 59 -6.66 -25.17 42.67
CA THR A 59 -7.37 -26.07 41.76
C THR A 59 -7.35 -25.61 40.29
N SER A 60 -7.03 -24.33 40.04
CA SER A 60 -6.99 -23.77 38.68
C SER A 60 -6.04 -22.59 38.54
N LEU A 61 -5.40 -22.47 37.37
CA LEU A 61 -4.64 -21.30 36.92
C LEU A 61 -5.29 -20.73 35.66
N PHE A 62 -5.69 -19.46 35.69
CA PHE A 62 -6.25 -18.77 34.52
C PHE A 62 -5.14 -18.04 33.74
N VAL A 63 -5.03 -18.33 32.45
CA VAL A 63 -4.04 -17.72 31.56
C VAL A 63 -4.76 -17.04 30.41
N GLN A 64 -4.60 -15.72 30.28
CA GLN A 64 -5.17 -14.95 29.19
C GLN A 64 -4.11 -14.62 28.15
N GLN A 65 -4.37 -14.96 26.89
CA GLN A 65 -3.52 -14.59 25.76
C GLN A 65 -4.26 -13.61 24.85
N ASN A 66 -3.71 -12.41 24.68
CA ASN A 66 -4.29 -11.41 23.78
C ASN A 66 -3.63 -11.50 22.40
N GLN A 67 -4.23 -12.26 21.48
CA GLN A 67 -3.72 -12.41 20.11
C GLN A 67 -4.28 -11.37 19.12
N ARG A 68 -4.68 -10.17 19.56
CA ARG A 68 -5.36 -9.18 18.69
C ARG A 68 -4.50 -8.52 17.60
N ASN A 69 -3.22 -8.86 17.47
CA ASN A 69 -2.34 -8.26 16.45
C ASN A 69 -2.85 -8.48 15.02
N TYR A 70 -3.58 -9.57 14.74
CA TYR A 70 -4.18 -9.80 13.42
C TYR A 70 -5.21 -8.72 13.04
N LEU A 71 -5.92 -8.14 14.00
CA LEU A 71 -6.90 -7.07 13.74
C LEU A 71 -6.20 -5.79 13.28
N PHE A 72 -5.01 -5.52 13.80
CA PHE A 72 -4.19 -4.40 13.35
C PHE A 72 -3.69 -4.61 11.92
N PHE A 73 -3.19 -5.81 11.59
CA PHE A 73 -2.77 -6.11 10.22
C PHE A 73 -3.95 -6.09 9.24
N LEU A 74 -5.11 -6.59 9.65
CA LEU A 74 -6.33 -6.55 8.86
C LEU A 74 -6.77 -5.11 8.59
N SER A 75 -6.86 -4.27 9.62
CA SER A 75 -7.27 -2.87 9.45
C SER A 75 -6.29 -2.09 8.57
N LEU A 76 -4.99 -2.31 8.74
CA LEU A 76 -3.97 -1.71 7.89
C LEU A 76 -4.12 -2.16 6.43
N SER A 77 -4.37 -3.45 6.18
CA SER A 77 -4.56 -3.97 4.83
C SER A 77 -5.77 -3.36 4.13
N ILE A 78 -6.89 -3.21 4.84
CA ILE A 78 -8.11 -2.58 4.31
C ILE A 78 -7.84 -1.12 3.94
N LEU A 79 -7.12 -0.38 4.80
CA LEU A 79 -6.77 1.01 4.54
C LEU A 79 -5.90 1.15 3.28
N ILE A 80 -4.91 0.28 3.11
CA ILE A 80 -4.05 0.26 1.92
C ILE A 80 -4.86 -0.03 0.66
N ILE A 81 -5.74 -1.03 0.68
CA ILE A 81 -6.60 -1.37 -0.47
C ILE A 81 -7.50 -0.20 -0.84
N MET A 82 -8.12 0.46 0.16
CA MET A 82 -8.96 1.63 -0.06
C MET A 82 -8.18 2.80 -0.69
N ALA A 83 -6.95 3.06 -0.23
CA ALA A 83 -6.09 4.10 -0.80
C ALA A 83 -5.73 3.79 -2.25
N ILE A 84 -5.40 2.54 -2.58
CA ILE A 84 -5.10 2.09 -3.94
C ILE A 84 -6.34 2.24 -4.83
N ALA A 85 -7.51 1.79 -4.38
CA ALA A 85 -8.76 1.91 -5.12
C ALA A 85 -9.12 3.38 -5.40
N ALA A 86 -8.99 4.25 -4.40
CA ALA A 86 -9.22 5.68 -4.55
C ALA A 86 -8.24 6.33 -5.55
N PHE A 87 -6.96 5.93 -5.53
CA PHE A 87 -5.97 6.40 -6.48
C PHE A 87 -6.34 6.03 -7.92
N PHE A 88 -6.68 4.75 -8.20
CA PHE A 88 -7.10 4.31 -9.53
C PHE A 88 -8.44 4.90 -9.98
N ALA A 89 -9.35 5.20 -9.07
CA ALA A 89 -10.60 5.88 -9.41
C ALA A 89 -10.40 7.34 -9.85
N THR A 90 -9.43 8.03 -9.25
CA THR A 90 -9.12 9.44 -9.52
C THR A 90 -8.05 9.66 -10.58
N SER A 91 -7.34 8.59 -10.98
CA SER A 91 -6.23 8.63 -11.93
C SER A 91 -6.57 7.90 -13.22
N PRO A 92 -7.29 8.55 -14.16
CA PRO A 92 -7.64 7.91 -15.42
C PRO A 92 -6.39 7.65 -16.26
N VAL A 93 -6.33 6.45 -16.84
CA VAL A 93 -5.44 6.18 -17.97
C VAL A 93 -5.96 6.96 -19.16
N THR A 94 -5.11 7.79 -19.76
CA THR A 94 -5.49 8.61 -20.90
C THR A 94 -4.80 8.15 -22.17
N THR A 95 -5.57 7.97 -23.23
CA THR A 95 -5.09 7.69 -24.58
C THR A 95 -5.55 8.81 -25.50
N CYS A 96 -4.59 9.43 -26.20
CA CYS A 96 -4.87 10.44 -27.21
C CYS A 96 -4.53 9.87 -28.58
N THR A 97 -5.53 9.81 -29.47
CA THR A 97 -5.40 9.21 -30.79
C THR A 97 -5.76 10.23 -31.86
N PHE A 98 -4.85 10.41 -32.82
CA PHE A 98 -5.04 11.30 -33.96
C PHE A 98 -5.42 10.45 -35.19
N TYR A 99 -6.66 10.56 -35.65
CA TYR A 99 -7.14 9.88 -36.85
C TYR A 99 -7.15 10.82 -38.05
N LYS A 100 -6.17 10.64 -38.93
CA LYS A 100 -6.06 11.42 -40.16
C LYS A 100 -7.18 11.13 -41.17
N SER A 101 -7.67 9.89 -41.25
CA SER A 101 -8.69 9.47 -42.22
C SER A 101 -10.06 10.12 -42.00
N ILE A 102 -10.37 10.51 -40.76
CA ILE A 102 -11.65 11.10 -40.36
C ILE A 102 -11.47 12.52 -39.78
N ASP A 103 -10.29 13.12 -39.97
CA ASP A 103 -9.90 14.44 -39.47
C ASP A 103 -10.27 14.70 -38.00
N LYS A 104 -10.03 13.74 -37.10
CA LYS A 104 -10.41 13.85 -35.68
C LYS A 104 -9.31 13.44 -34.73
N VAL A 105 -9.24 14.13 -33.59
CA VAL A 105 -8.53 13.70 -32.38
C VAL A 105 -9.52 13.18 -31.34
N PHE A 106 -9.20 12.04 -30.74
CA PHE A 106 -9.94 11.45 -29.63
C PHE A 106 -9.06 11.40 -28.40
N ILE A 107 -9.60 11.88 -27.27
CA ILE A 107 -8.99 11.74 -25.95
C ILE A 107 -9.89 10.81 -25.14
N GLU A 108 -9.47 9.57 -25.00
CA GLU A 108 -10.12 8.56 -24.17
C GLU A 108 -9.52 8.56 -22.76
N ARG A 109 -10.36 8.63 -21.74
CA ARG A 109 -9.97 8.55 -20.33
C ARG A 109 -10.70 7.39 -19.70
N LYS A 110 -9.96 6.41 -19.20
CA LYS A 110 -10.51 5.20 -18.56
C LYS A 110 -10.06 5.18 -17.10
N SER A 111 -11.00 5.24 -16.16
CA SER A 111 -10.74 5.02 -14.74
C SER A 111 -11.74 4.03 -14.16
N LEU A 112 -11.50 3.58 -12.93
CA LEU A 112 -12.47 2.74 -12.22
C LEU A 112 -13.83 3.42 -12.03
N ARG A 113 -13.90 4.76 -12.10
CA ARG A 113 -15.14 5.52 -11.96
C ARG A 113 -15.94 5.61 -13.26
N GLY A 114 -15.30 5.39 -14.41
CA GLY A 114 -15.97 5.44 -15.70
C GLY A 114 -15.05 5.82 -16.85
N ASN A 115 -15.63 5.83 -18.05
CA ASN A 115 -14.95 6.16 -19.28
C ASN A 115 -15.47 7.49 -19.82
N GLN A 116 -14.56 8.36 -20.25
CA GLN A 116 -14.88 9.62 -20.92
C GLN A 116 -14.17 9.65 -22.28
N VAL A 117 -14.90 10.04 -23.32
CA VAL A 117 -14.33 10.27 -24.66
C VAL A 117 -14.58 11.73 -25.02
N ILE A 118 -13.53 12.44 -25.41
CA ILE A 118 -13.60 13.81 -25.90
C ILE A 118 -13.11 13.79 -27.35
N GLU A 119 -13.91 14.32 -28.26
CA GLU A 119 -13.55 14.39 -29.68
C GLU A 119 -13.48 15.83 -30.17
N HIS A 120 -12.50 16.12 -31.01
CA HIS A 120 -12.36 17.40 -31.72
C HIS A 120 -11.84 17.18 -33.13
N PRO A 121 -12.24 18.00 -34.12
CA PRO A 121 -11.61 17.99 -35.44
C PRO A 121 -10.12 18.33 -35.36
N LEU A 122 -9.27 17.69 -36.18
CA LEU A 122 -7.83 18.01 -36.21
C LEU A 122 -7.60 19.43 -36.73
N GLU A 123 -8.40 19.87 -37.71
CA GLU A 123 -8.37 21.25 -38.21
C GLU A 123 -8.62 22.32 -37.14
N ASN A 124 -9.25 21.95 -36.01
CA ASN A 124 -9.54 22.87 -34.92
C ASN A 124 -8.39 22.99 -33.91
N ILE A 125 -7.34 22.18 -34.05
CA ILE A 125 -6.14 22.28 -33.22
C ILE A 125 -5.32 23.46 -33.71
N LEU A 126 -5.04 24.41 -32.81
CA LEU A 126 -4.16 25.54 -33.07
C LEU A 126 -2.70 25.16 -32.80
N CYS A 127 -2.43 24.63 -31.61
CA CYS A 127 -1.11 24.19 -31.20
C CYS A 127 -1.18 23.23 -30.00
N PHE A 128 -0.02 22.73 -29.58
CA PHE A 128 0.17 21.98 -28.35
C PHE A 128 1.02 22.81 -27.41
N ASP A 129 0.62 22.90 -26.16
CA ASP A 129 1.30 23.70 -25.15
C ASP A 129 1.48 22.92 -23.84
N ILE A 130 2.26 23.50 -22.93
CA ILE A 130 2.55 22.96 -21.62
C ILE A 130 1.99 23.90 -20.56
N GLN A 131 1.00 23.42 -19.82
CA GLN A 131 0.52 24.13 -18.64
C GLN A 131 1.40 23.81 -17.44
N GLU A 132 1.80 24.86 -16.72
CA GLU A 132 2.50 24.77 -15.44
C GLU A 132 1.51 24.96 -14.28
N LYS A 133 1.75 24.25 -13.18
CA LYS A 133 1.11 24.49 -11.89
C LYS A 133 2.16 24.56 -10.79
N GLN A 134 2.22 25.71 -10.12
CA GLN A 134 3.10 25.93 -8.97
C GLN A 134 2.54 25.22 -7.73
N TYR A 135 3.41 24.46 -7.06
CA TYR A 135 3.22 23.90 -5.73
C TYR A 135 4.24 24.51 -4.75
N LYS A 136 4.08 24.23 -3.45
CA LYS A 136 4.88 24.87 -2.38
C LYS A 136 6.40 24.76 -2.58
N TYR A 137 6.88 23.63 -3.11
CA TYR A 137 8.31 23.36 -3.29
C TYR A 137 8.67 22.86 -4.70
N SER A 138 7.70 22.80 -5.61
CA SER A 138 7.91 22.23 -6.94
C SER A 138 6.93 22.81 -7.95
N LYS A 139 7.22 22.58 -9.23
CA LYS A 139 6.30 22.85 -10.33
C LYS A 139 5.92 21.52 -10.95
N LEU A 140 4.66 21.37 -11.29
CA LEU A 140 4.18 20.24 -12.07
C LEU A 140 3.61 20.74 -13.40
N TYR A 141 3.65 19.88 -14.40
CA TYR A 141 3.37 20.24 -15.79
C TYR A 141 2.36 19.28 -16.40
N ARG A 142 1.61 19.72 -17.40
CA ARG A 142 0.81 18.82 -18.25
C ARG A 142 0.72 19.32 -19.68
N ALA A 143 0.63 18.38 -20.61
CA ALA A 143 0.43 18.68 -22.02
C ALA A 143 -1.03 19.03 -22.29
N VAL A 144 -1.26 20.11 -23.04
CA VAL A 144 -2.59 20.55 -23.46
C VAL A 144 -2.66 20.74 -24.97
N ILE A 145 -3.83 20.45 -25.52
CA ILE A 145 -4.21 20.81 -26.90
C ILE A 145 -4.89 22.17 -26.82
N VAL A 146 -4.37 23.15 -27.53
CA VAL A 146 -4.99 24.47 -27.66
C VAL A 146 -5.83 24.46 -28.92
N LEU A 147 -7.14 24.68 -28.78
CA LEU A 147 -8.04 24.79 -29.93
C LEU A 147 -8.00 26.21 -30.51
N LYS A 148 -8.43 26.37 -31.78
CA LYS A 148 -8.62 27.69 -32.42
C LYS A 148 -9.56 28.62 -31.65
N SER A 149 -10.46 28.07 -30.83
CA SER A 149 -11.30 28.83 -29.91
C SER A 149 -10.57 29.31 -28.65
N PHE A 150 -9.25 29.17 -28.58
CA PHE A 150 -8.40 29.39 -27.40
C PHE A 150 -8.78 28.53 -26.18
N LYS A 151 -9.58 27.47 -26.39
CA LYS A 151 -9.92 26.52 -25.34
C LYS A 151 -8.77 25.53 -25.20
N GLU A 152 -8.28 25.39 -23.98
CA GLU A 152 -7.20 24.46 -23.64
C GLU A 152 -7.78 23.15 -23.11
N ILE A 153 -7.38 22.04 -23.72
CA ILE A 153 -7.87 20.71 -23.37
C ILE A 153 -6.68 19.86 -22.93
N PRO A 154 -6.62 19.44 -21.66
CA PRO A 154 -5.51 18.63 -21.21
C PRO A 154 -5.55 17.25 -21.86
N ILE A 155 -4.40 16.84 -22.42
CA ILE A 155 -4.22 15.48 -22.94
C ILE A 155 -4.40 14.52 -21.77
N ASN A 156 -3.58 14.64 -20.71
CA ASN A 156 -3.81 13.98 -19.43
C ASN A 156 -4.26 15.03 -18.39
N PRO A 157 -5.37 14.80 -17.65
CA PRO A 157 -5.80 15.72 -16.59
C PRO A 157 -4.75 15.96 -15.50
N GLN A 158 -3.93 14.94 -15.22
CA GLN A 158 -2.94 14.95 -14.15
C GLN A 158 -1.68 15.70 -14.55
N TYR A 159 -1.11 16.42 -13.59
CA TYR A 159 0.19 17.05 -13.74
C TYR A 159 1.29 16.07 -13.34
N THR A 160 2.41 16.13 -14.05
CA THR A 160 3.60 15.29 -13.85
C THR A 160 4.89 16.12 -13.99
N ASP A 161 6.04 15.47 -14.08
CA ASP A 161 7.33 16.13 -14.24
C ASP A 161 7.48 16.80 -15.63
N GLU A 162 8.27 17.86 -15.66
CA GLU A 162 8.49 18.68 -16.86
C GLU A 162 9.07 17.90 -18.04
N ARG A 163 10.03 17.01 -17.76
CA ARG A 163 10.79 16.30 -18.78
C ARG A 163 9.89 15.35 -19.56
N SER A 164 9.04 14.59 -18.85
CA SER A 164 8.06 13.70 -19.47
C SER A 164 7.06 14.47 -20.34
N VAL A 165 6.57 15.61 -19.87
CA VAL A 165 5.60 16.43 -20.61
C VAL A 165 6.23 17.06 -21.85
N ARG A 166 7.40 17.69 -21.71
CA ARG A 166 8.14 18.26 -22.85
C ARG A 166 8.43 17.18 -23.90
N TYR A 167 8.88 16.01 -23.47
CA TYR A 167 9.11 14.89 -24.38
C TYR A 167 7.85 14.50 -25.15
N ALA A 168 6.72 14.33 -24.46
CA ALA A 168 5.46 13.99 -25.10
C ALA A 168 5.01 15.04 -26.14
N VAL A 169 5.06 16.33 -25.78
CA VAL A 169 4.69 17.42 -26.69
C VAL A 169 5.60 17.46 -27.91
N SER A 170 6.92 17.36 -27.73
CA SER A 170 7.88 17.32 -28.84
C SER A 170 7.64 16.14 -29.78
N ARG A 171 7.29 14.96 -29.25
CA ARG A 171 6.96 13.78 -30.06
C ARG A 171 5.68 13.96 -30.85
N ILE A 172 4.67 14.61 -30.27
CA ILE A 172 3.41 14.93 -30.97
C ILE A 172 3.66 15.91 -32.11
N LEU A 173 4.39 17.00 -31.86
CA LEU A 173 4.73 18.00 -32.87
C LEU A 173 5.48 17.35 -34.05
N LEU A 174 6.51 16.55 -33.74
CA LEU A 174 7.27 15.82 -34.76
C LEU A 174 6.41 14.84 -35.56
N PHE A 175 5.48 14.13 -34.91
CA PHE A 175 4.56 13.22 -35.59
C PHE A 175 3.62 13.96 -36.55
N LEU A 176 3.11 15.12 -36.13
CA LEU A 176 2.21 15.96 -36.92
C LEU A 176 2.94 16.80 -37.99
N LYS A 177 4.28 16.79 -37.98
CA LYS A 177 5.14 17.66 -38.82
C LYS A 177 4.84 19.15 -38.62
N LEU A 178 4.57 19.53 -37.36
CA LEU A 178 4.41 20.91 -36.90
C LEU A 178 5.73 21.44 -36.33
#